data_AF-A0A816PLS1-F1
#
_entry.id   AF-A0A816PLS1-F1
#
_cell.length_a   1.000
_cell.length_b   1.000
_cell.length_c   1.000
_cell.angle_alpha   90.00
_cell.angle_beta   90.00
_cell.angle_gamma   90.00
#
_symmetry.space_group_name_H-M   'P 1'
#
loop_
_entity.id
_entity.type
_entity.pdbx_description
1 polymer ?
#
loop_
_entity_poly.entity_id
_entity_poly.type
_entity_poly.pdbx_seq_one_letter_code
_entity_poly.pdbx_strand_id
1 'polypeptide(L)' 'MSSCEVTLGGCKRLARNAPWLNVEIINENENNDLMERNEEDEREKVDRLYLYRTVVGARKDAPPCVTIL' A
#
# COMPACT_ATOMS: atom_id res chain seq x y z
N MET A 1 -1.11 -2.14 -10.33
CA MET A 1 -2.57 -2.29 -10.51
C MET A 1 -3.21 -0.97 -10.18
N SER A 2 -3.98 -0.38 -11.10
CA SER A 2 -4.65 0.90 -10.92
C SER A 2 -6.11 0.76 -11.32
N SER A 3 -7.03 1.44 -10.62
CA SER A 3 -8.47 1.34 -10.89
C SER A 3 -8.97 -0.12 -10.88
N CYS A 4 -8.50 -0.88 -9.90
CA CYS A 4 -8.83 -2.30 -9.71
C CYS A 4 -9.56 -2.51 -8.38
N GLU A 5 -10.17 -3.68 -8.22
CA GLU A 5 -10.90 -4.09 -7.01
C GLU A 5 -9.96 -4.62 -5.91
N VAL A 6 -8.82 -3.96 -5.70
CA VAL A 6 -7.83 -4.36 -4.68
C VAL A 6 -8.11 -3.58 -3.39
N THR A 7 -8.24 -4.29 -2.27
CA THR A 7 -8.54 -3.66 -0.98
C THR A 7 -7.29 -3.44 -0.14
N LEU A 8 -7.37 -2.47 0.79
CA LEU A 8 -6.31 -2.17 1.75
C LEU A 8 -5.95 -3.39 2.60
N GLY A 9 -6.94 -4.14 3.09
CA GLY A 9 -6.71 -5.37 3.86
C GLY A 9 -5.96 -6.43 3.04
N GLY A 10 -6.24 -6.52 1.73
CA GLY A 10 -5.50 -7.37 0.80
C GLY A 10 -4.02 -6.98 0.72
N CYS A 11 -3.74 -5.68 0.60
CA CYS A 11 -2.37 -5.15 0.57
C CYS A 11 -1.62 -5.41 1.89
N LYS A 12 -2.23 -5.13 3.05
CA LYS A 12 -1.66 -5.41 4.38
C LYS A 12 -1.34 -6.91 4.55
N ARG A 13 -2.26 -7.78 4.14
CA ARG A 13 -2.07 -9.25 4.21
C ARG A 13 -0.95 -9.72 3.28
N LEU A 14 -0.82 -9.11 2.09
CA LEU A 14 0.26 -9.40 1.16
C LEU A 14 1.62 -9.00 1.72
N ALA A 15 1.76 -7.78 2.25
CA ALA A 15 3.00 -7.29 2.86
C ALA A 15 3.47 -8.22 3.98
N ARG A 16 2.56 -8.66 4.86
CA ARG A 16 2.87 -9.60 5.94
C ARG A 16 3.32 -10.97 5.43
N ASN A 17 2.70 -11.48 4.37
CA ASN A 17 2.97 -12.84 3.87
C ASN A 17 4.14 -12.92 2.88
N ALA A 18 4.52 -11.80 2.25
CA ALA A 18 5.58 -11.73 1.24
C ALA A 18 6.57 -10.58 1.55
N PRO A 19 7.34 -10.67 2.64
CA PRO A 19 8.25 -9.59 3.10
C PRO A 19 9.41 -9.29 2.15
N TRP A 20 9.61 -10.09 1.09
CA TRP A 20 10.57 -9.82 0.01
C TRP A 20 10.00 -8.91 -1.09
N LEU A 21 8.73 -8.51 -0.99
CA LEU A 21 8.08 -7.55 -1.87
C LEU A 21 7.88 -6.24 -1.13
N ASN A 22 8.19 -5.12 -1.77
CA ASN A 22 7.66 -3.83 -1.35
C ASN A 22 6.24 -3.70 -1.89
N VAL A 23 5.31 -3.34 -1.00
CA VAL A 23 3.90 -3.11 -1.29
C VAL A 23 3.66 -1.61 -1.18
N GLU A 24 3.66 -0.91 -2.31
CA GLU A 24 3.46 0.55 -2.35
C GLU A 24 2.03 0.88 -2.77
N ILE A 25 1.28 1.54 -1.90
CA ILE A 25 -0.03 2.11 -2.22
C ILE A 25 0.17 3.57 -2.58
N ILE A 26 -0.38 3.98 -3.72
CA ILE A 26 -0.26 5.34 -4.24
C ILE A 26 -1.66 5.95 -4.28
N ASN A 27 -1.93 6.90 -3.39
CA ASN A 27 -3.22 7.58 -3.29
C ASN A 27 -3.14 8.96 -3.95
N GLU A 28 -4.17 9.38 -4.66
CA GLU A 28 -4.18 10.71 -5.28
C GLU A 28 -4.52 11.82 -4.28
N ASN A 29 -5.22 11.47 -3.20
CA ASN A 29 -5.61 12.42 -2.18
C ASN A 29 -4.63 12.35 -1.00
N GLU A 30 -3.73 13.33 -0.91
CA GLU A 30 -2.66 13.42 0.10
C GLU A 30 -3.17 13.46 1.54
N ASN A 31 -4.46 13.77 1.76
CA ASN A 31 -5.07 13.83 3.09
C ASN A 31 -5.53 12.47 3.64
N ASN A 32 -5.27 11.37 2.92
CA ASN A 32 -5.81 10.05 3.28
C ASN A 32 -4.70 9.15 3.84
N ASP A 33 -4.20 9.52 5.01
CA ASP A 33 -3.15 8.80 5.74
C ASP A 33 -3.59 7.37 6.04
N LEU A 34 -3.06 6.42 5.27
CA LEU A 34 -3.35 4.99 5.40
C LEU A 34 -2.95 4.40 6.76
N MET A 35 -2.08 5.10 7.50
CA MET A 35 -1.65 4.69 8.84
C MET A 35 -2.70 4.96 9.92
N GLU A 36 -3.68 5.85 9.67
CA GLU A 36 -4.77 6.14 10.61
C GLU A 36 -6.02 5.28 10.38
N ARG A 37 -6.00 4.42 9.33
CA ARG A 37 -7.14 3.59 8.94
C ARG A 37 -7.28 2.32 9.79
N ASN A 38 -8.47 2.15 10.37
CA ASN A 38 -8.85 1.09 11.31
C ASN A 38 -9.27 -0.21 10.59
N GLU A 39 -9.69 -1.22 11.34
CA GLU A 39 -10.16 -2.52 10.81
C GLU A 39 -11.34 -2.38 9.83
N GLU A 40 -12.17 -1.35 9.98
CA GLU A 40 -13.29 -1.07 9.08
C GLU A 40 -12.83 -0.71 7.66
N ASP A 41 -11.63 -0.14 7.53
CA ASP A 41 -11.06 0.33 6.26
C ASP A 41 -10.39 -0.79 5.46
N GLU A 42 -10.28 -2.01 6.00
CA GLU A 42 -9.68 -3.14 5.28
C GLU A 42 -10.42 -3.50 3.99
N ARG A 43 -11.71 -3.17 3.90
CA ARG A 43 -12.54 -3.36 2.70
C ARG A 43 -12.45 -2.22 1.70
N GLU A 44 -11.87 -1.09 2.07
CA GLU A 44 -11.72 0.06 1.18
C GLU A 44 -10.76 -0.28 0.03
N LYS A 45 -11.10 0.17 -1.17
CA LYS A 45 -10.27 -0.03 -2.37
C LYS A 45 -9.12 0.97 -2.38
N VAL A 46 -7.95 0.53 -2.82
CA VAL A 46 -6.81 1.42 -3.04
C VAL A 46 -6.82 1.97 -4.46
N ASP A 47 -6.42 3.24 -4.63
CA ASP A 47 -6.38 3.89 -5.95
C ASP A 47 -5.42 3.15 -6.89
N ARG A 48 -4.18 2.96 -6.41
CA ARG A 48 -3.13 2.25 -7.13
C ARG A 48 -2.25 1.45 -6.18
N LEU A 49 -1.84 0.29 -6.66
CA LEU A 49 -0.90 -0.61 -6.01
C LEU A 49 0.30 -0.85 -6.94
N TYR A 50 1.50 -0.64 -6.44
CA TYR A 50 2.75 -1.01 -7.09
C TYR A 50 3.49 -2.05 -6.25
N LEU A 51 3.87 -3.16 -6.90
CA LEU A 51 4.52 -4.30 -6.25
C LEU A 51 5.85 -4.57 -6.95
N TYR A 52 6.91 -4.73 -6.18
CA TYR A 52 8.19 -5.17 -6.73
C TYR A 52 9.00 -5.94 -5.68
N ARG A 53 9.79 -6.90 -6.16
CA ARG A 53 10.75 -7.61 -5.32
C ARG A 53 11.87 -6.66 -4.92
N THR A 54 12.27 -6.72 -3.66
CA THR A 54 13.42 -6.01 -3.12
C THR A 54 14.35 -6.97 -2.36
N VAL A 55 15.62 -6.61 -2.28
CA VAL A 55 16.61 -7.23 -1.38
C VAL A 55 17.13 -6.25 -0.33
N VAL A 56 16.75 -4.97 -0.43
CA VAL A 56 17.16 -3.89 0.47
C VAL A 56 16.01 -3.33 1.31
N GLY A 57 14.81 -3.88 1.16
CA GLY A 57 13.60 -3.41 1.84
C GLY A 57 13.01 -2.15 1.21
N ALA A 58 12.28 -1.39 2.03
CA ALA A 58 11.57 -0.16 1.65
C ALA A 58 12.52 0.97 1.21
N ARG A 59 12.11 1.75 0.20
CA ARG A 59 12.82 2.95 -0.23
C ARG A 59 12.57 4.11 0.74
N LYS A 60 13.54 5.03 0.84
CA LYS A 60 13.51 6.16 1.80
C LYS A 60 13.04 7.48 1.20
N ASP A 61 12.79 7.50 -0.10
CA ASP A 61 12.44 8.67 -0.91
C ASP A 61 10.99 8.61 -1.41
N ALA A 62 10.13 7.91 -0.68
CA ALA A 62 8.70 7.87 -0.99
C ALA A 62 8.09 9.27 -0.85
N PRO A 63 7.40 9.79 -1.88
CA PRO A 63 6.67 11.05 -1.75
C PRO A 63 5.46 10.86 -0.81
N PRO A 64 4.87 11.95 -0.30
CA PRO A 64 3.76 11.88 0.67
C PRO A 64 2.55 11.05 0.19
N CYS A 65 2.29 11.03 -1.11
CA CYS A 65 1.20 10.27 -1.71
C CYS A 65 1.44 8.74 -1.75
N VAL A 66 2.60 8.25 -1.30
CA VAL A 66 2.98 6.84 -1.33
C VAL A 66 3.12 6.30 0.08
N THR A 67 2.34 5.27 0.40
CA THR A 67 2.50 4.48 1.63
C THR A 67 3.13 3.14 1.29
N ILE A 68 4.25 2.83 1.94
CA ILE A 68 4.90 1.51 1.86
C ILE A 68 4.44 0.67 3.05
N LEU A 69 3.88 -0.51 2.77
CA LEU A 69 3.44 -1.48 3.77
C LEU A 69 4.48 -2.57 4.04
#